data_AF-A0A432WMQ5-F1
#
_entry.id   AF-A0A432WMQ5-F1
#
_cell.length_a   1.000
_cell.length_b   1.000
_cell.length_c   1.000
_cell.angle_alpha   90.00
_cell.angle_beta   90.00
_cell.angle_gamma   90.00
#
_symmetry.space_group_name_H-M   'P 1'
#
loop_
_entity.id
_entity.type
_entity.pdbx_description
1 polymer ?
#
loop_
_entity_poly.entity_id
_entity_poly.type
_entity_poly.pdbx_seq_one_letter_code
_entity_poly.pdbx_strand_id
1 'polypeptide(L)'
;MSDDQSLRTDFEVAMGEEFGNLVSPPVPFLDASPQECCEAIWRILGDDVTPTILAKLNETEYQKVAVSFGEWFECEAPSAMQIAEAIARTLARWPPGSLNETA
;
A
#
# COMPACT_ATOMS: atom_id res chain seq x y z
N MET A 1 -19.70 14.58 -3.99
CA MET A 1 -18.98 13.33 -3.66
C MET A 1 -19.63 12.81 -2.40
N SER A 2 -20.05 11.54 -2.37
CA SER A 2 -20.55 10.93 -1.13
C SER A 2 -19.40 10.81 -0.14
N ASP A 3 -19.68 10.88 1.17
CA ASP A 3 -18.63 10.84 2.21
C ASP A 3 -17.74 9.59 2.09
N ASP A 4 -18.31 8.45 1.68
CA ASP A 4 -17.57 7.20 1.44
C ASP A 4 -16.51 7.30 0.33
N GLN A 5 -16.78 8.10 -0.71
CA GLN A 5 -15.83 8.31 -1.80
C GLN A 5 -14.66 9.16 -1.34
N SER A 6 -14.90 10.14 -0.45
CA SER A 6 -13.83 10.95 0.14
C SER A 6 -12.94 10.09 1.02
N LEU A 7 -13.53 9.28 1.91
CA LEU A 7 -12.79 8.38 2.79
C LEU A 7 -11.92 7.40 2.01
N ARG A 8 -12.45 6.85 0.91
CA ARG A 8 -11.71 5.95 0.04
C ARG A 8 -10.48 6.61 -0.57
N THR A 9 -10.64 7.80 -1.15
CA THR A 9 -9.51 8.55 -1.73
C THR A 9 -8.48 8.92 -0.66
N ASP A 10 -8.93 9.33 0.54
CA ASP A 10 -8.01 9.68 1.63
C ASP A 10 -7.20 8.46 2.12
N PHE A 11 -7.80 7.27 2.15
CA PHE A 11 -7.11 6.02 2.44
C PHE A 11 -6.09 5.67 1.37
N GLU A 12 -6.45 5.74 0.09
CA GLU A 12 -5.56 5.41 -1.03
C GLU A 12 -4.33 6.33 -1.06
N VAL A 13 -4.54 7.63 -0.82
CA VAL A 13 -3.45 8.60 -0.68
C VAL A 13 -2.55 8.23 0.49
N ALA A 14 -3.12 7.98 1.67
CA ALA A 14 -2.34 7.63 2.86
C ALA A 14 -1.54 6.34 2.66
N MET A 15 -2.13 5.31 2.05
CA MET A 15 -1.44 4.07 1.71
C MET A 15 -0.29 4.32 0.74
N GLY A 16 -0.53 5.07 -0.33
CA GLY A 16 0.50 5.45 -1.30
C GLY A 16 1.68 6.20 -0.67
N GLU A 17 1.40 7.14 0.24
CA GLU A 17 2.41 7.91 0.99
C GLU A 17 3.28 7.01 1.88
N GLU A 18 2.66 6.15 2.69
CA GLU A 18 3.39 5.31 3.65
C GLU A 18 4.27 4.26 2.94
N PHE A 19 3.73 3.61 1.91
CA PHE A 19 4.52 2.70 1.09
C PHE A 19 5.66 3.45 0.43
N GLY A 20 5.37 4.60 -0.15
CA GLY A 20 6.36 5.39 -0.85
C GLY A 20 7.56 5.79 -0.02
N ASN A 21 7.29 6.29 1.19
CA ASN A 21 8.31 6.68 2.15
C ASN A 21 9.20 5.52 2.61
N LEU A 22 8.70 4.28 2.62
CA LEU A 22 9.40 3.13 3.20
C LEU A 22 10.05 2.21 2.18
N VAL A 23 9.51 2.15 0.97
CA VAL A 23 10.12 1.40 -0.14
C VAL A 23 11.21 2.21 -0.85
N SER A 24 11.43 3.47 -0.45
CA SER A 24 12.52 4.30 -0.94
C SER A 24 13.60 4.58 0.11
N PRO A 25 14.86 4.22 -0.15
CA PRO A 25 15.33 3.30 -1.21
C PRO A 25 14.84 1.85 -0.97
N PRO A 26 14.79 0.98 -2.02
CA PRO A 26 15.39 1.11 -3.36
C PRO A 26 14.54 1.76 -4.45
N VAL A 27 13.23 1.94 -4.26
CA VAL A 27 12.37 2.59 -5.26
C VAL A 27 12.76 4.07 -5.41
N PRO A 28 13.00 4.58 -6.62
CA PRO A 28 13.39 5.96 -6.84
C PRO A 28 12.19 6.90 -6.62
N PHE A 29 11.93 7.29 -5.36
CA PHE A 29 10.83 8.20 -4.98
C PHE A 29 11.00 9.65 -5.43
N LEU A 30 12.10 9.96 -6.13
CA LEU A 30 12.20 11.24 -6.82
C LEU A 30 11.24 11.31 -8.01
N ASP A 31 10.78 10.17 -8.53
CA ASP A 31 9.89 10.08 -9.69
C ASP A 31 8.55 9.37 -9.42
N ALA A 32 8.43 8.58 -8.33
CA ALA A 32 7.19 7.86 -8.00
C ALA A 32 6.25 8.69 -7.13
N SER A 33 5.02 8.91 -7.60
CA SER A 33 3.93 9.52 -6.85
C SER A 33 3.27 8.54 -5.88
N PRO A 34 2.60 9.04 -4.80
CA PRO A 34 1.77 8.20 -3.94
C PRO A 34 0.73 7.38 -4.73
N GLN A 35 0.21 7.93 -5.82
CA GLN A 35 -0.75 7.24 -6.67
C GLN A 35 -0.12 6.04 -7.37
N GLU A 36 1.07 6.16 -7.93
CA GLU A 36 1.77 5.03 -8.58
C GLU A 36 2.10 3.91 -7.59
N CYS A 37 2.39 4.25 -6.34
CA CYS A 37 2.57 3.25 -5.28
C CYS A 37 1.27 2.53 -4.94
N CYS A 38 0.15 3.27 -4.92
CA CYS A 38 -1.17 2.69 -4.76
C CYS A 38 -1.52 1.72 -5.91
N GLU A 39 -1.26 2.13 -7.16
CA GLU A 39 -1.49 1.31 -8.35
C GLU A 39 -0.63 0.03 -8.36
N ALA A 40 0.63 0.11 -7.92
CA ALA A 40 1.50 -1.05 -7.77
C ALA A 40 0.93 -2.07 -6.75
N ILE A 41 0.31 -1.60 -5.67
CA ILE A 41 -0.37 -2.46 -4.69
C ILE A 41 -1.62 -3.10 -5.31
N TRP A 42 -2.44 -2.31 -6.02
CA TRP A 42 -3.66 -2.80 -6.67
C TRP A 42 -3.41 -3.90 -7.69
N ARG A 43 -2.27 -3.84 -8.38
CA ARG A 43 -1.88 -4.88 -9.34
C ARG A 43 -1.80 -6.29 -8.72
N ILE A 44 -1.51 -6.38 -7.43
CA ILE A 44 -1.37 -7.65 -6.71
C ILE A 44 -2.59 -7.97 -5.85
N LEU A 45 -3.11 -6.98 -5.13
CA LEU A 45 -4.16 -7.18 -4.14
C LEU A 45 -5.56 -6.92 -4.65
N GLY A 46 -5.71 -6.33 -5.85
CA GLY A 46 -6.97 -5.82 -6.37
C GLY A 46 -7.13 -4.32 -6.11
N ASP A 47 -7.94 -3.67 -6.95
CA ASP A 47 -8.32 -2.26 -6.82
C ASP A 47 -9.32 -2.01 -5.67
N ASP A 48 -9.85 -3.07 -5.05
CA ASP A 48 -10.72 -3.01 -3.88
C ASP A 48 -9.96 -3.15 -2.55
N VAL A 49 -8.62 -2.99 -2.54
CA VAL A 49 -7.81 -3.10 -1.31
C VAL A 49 -8.36 -2.20 -0.19
N THR A 50 -8.52 -2.76 1.01
CA THR A 50 -9.05 -2.06 2.19
C THR A 50 -8.09 -2.23 3.38
N PRO A 51 -8.21 -1.42 4.44
CA PRO A 51 -7.52 -1.68 5.71
C PRO A 51 -7.69 -3.12 6.22
N THR A 52 -8.90 -3.67 6.14
CA THR A 52 -9.16 -5.07 6.49
C THR A 52 -8.36 -6.08 5.64
N ILE A 53 -8.23 -5.85 4.33
CA ILE A 53 -7.42 -6.71 3.45
C ILE A 53 -5.94 -6.61 3.83
N LEU A 54 -5.42 -5.39 4.01
CA LEU A 54 -4.03 -5.15 4.42
C LEU A 54 -3.70 -5.85 5.74
N ALA A 55 -4.61 -5.83 6.71
CA ALA A 55 -4.43 -6.47 8.01
C ALA A 55 -4.38 -8.01 7.96
N LYS A 56 -4.88 -8.62 6.87
CA LYS A 56 -4.87 -10.09 6.67
C LYS A 56 -3.62 -10.59 5.94
N LEU A 57 -2.81 -9.68 5.40
CA LEU A 57 -1.59 -10.04 4.69
C LEU A 57 -0.58 -10.67 5.65
N ASN A 58 0.14 -11.67 5.15
CA ASN A 58 1.19 -12.38 5.88
C ASN A 58 2.54 -12.17 5.20
N GLU A 59 3.61 -12.73 5.77
CA GLU A 59 4.98 -12.57 5.25
C GLU A 59 5.13 -12.99 3.78
N THR A 60 4.44 -14.05 3.34
CA THR A 60 4.45 -14.49 1.94
C THR A 60 3.81 -13.45 1.02
N GLU A 61 2.72 -12.81 1.46
CA GLU A 61 2.09 -11.73 0.71
C GLU A 61 2.97 -10.47 0.69
N TYR A 62 3.67 -10.16 1.81
CA TYR A 62 4.63 -9.06 1.84
C TYR A 62 5.73 -9.24 0.80
N GLN A 63 6.26 -10.46 0.64
CA GLN A 63 7.26 -10.76 -0.38
C GLN A 63 6.71 -10.55 -1.80
N LYS A 64 5.47 -10.98 -2.07
CA LYS A 64 4.84 -10.78 -3.39
C LYS A 64 4.66 -9.31 -3.72
N VAL A 65 4.18 -8.52 -2.76
CA VAL A 65 4.05 -7.07 -2.92
C VAL A 65 5.43 -6.46 -3.18
N ALA A 66 6.46 -6.87 -2.42
CA ALA A 66 7.81 -6.35 -2.60
C ALA A 66 8.38 -6.64 -4.00
N VAL A 67 8.24 -7.87 -4.48
CA VAL A 67 8.65 -8.26 -5.85
C VAL A 67 7.90 -7.42 -6.88
N SER A 68 6.59 -7.23 -6.72
CA SER A 68 5.79 -6.41 -7.63
C SER A 68 6.23 -4.95 -7.66
N PHE A 69 6.67 -4.38 -6.54
CA PHE A 69 7.24 -3.04 -6.52
C PHE A 69 8.54 -2.98 -7.34
N GLY A 70 9.43 -3.96 -7.19
CA GLY A 70 10.66 -4.04 -7.99
C GLY A 70 10.36 -4.18 -9.50
N GLU A 71 9.39 -5.02 -9.87
CA GLU A 71 8.97 -5.19 -11.26
C GLU A 71 8.31 -3.94 -11.85
N TRP A 72 7.44 -3.27 -11.09
CA TRP A 72 6.71 -2.08 -11.55
C TRP A 72 7.62 -0.88 -11.76
N PHE A 73 8.55 -0.65 -10.83
CA PHE A 73 9.49 0.46 -10.89
C PHE A 73 10.81 0.11 -11.57
N GLU A 74 10.90 -1.09 -12.18
CA GLU A 74 12.10 -1.62 -12.84
C GLU A 74 13.39 -1.47 -12.00
N CYS A 75 13.28 -1.77 -10.69
CA CYS A 75 14.35 -1.58 -9.71
C CYS A 75 14.52 -2.81 -8.79
N GLU A 76 15.48 -2.73 -7.87
CA GLU A 76 15.60 -3.76 -6.83
C GLU A 76 14.33 -3.78 -5.96
N ALA A 77 13.81 -4.98 -5.68
CA ALA A 77 12.64 -5.11 -4.84
C ALA A 77 12.94 -4.62 -3.41
N PRO A 78 12.04 -3.84 -2.77
CA PRO A 78 12.15 -3.58 -1.33
C PRO A 78 12.14 -4.89 -0.54
N SER A 79 12.58 -4.82 0.72
CA SER A 79 12.49 -5.98 1.61
C SER A 79 11.05 -6.20 2.10
N ALA A 80 10.71 -7.45 2.44
CA ALA A 80 9.44 -7.79 3.06
C ALA A 80 9.19 -7.02 4.38
N MET A 81 10.26 -6.65 5.09
CA MET A 81 10.17 -5.83 6.30
C MET A 81 9.74 -4.38 6.01
N GLN A 82 10.21 -3.78 4.90
CA GLN A 82 9.76 -2.46 4.47
C GLN A 82 8.28 -2.46 4.11
N ILE A 83 7.81 -3.52 3.44
CA ILE A 83 6.39 -3.71 3.13
C ILE A 83 5.58 -3.90 4.42
N ALA A 84 6.04 -4.73 5.36
CA ALA A 84 5.37 -4.94 6.63
C ALA A 84 5.22 -3.63 7.43
N GLU A 85 6.29 -2.82 7.49
CA GLU A 85 6.27 -1.51 8.17
C GLU A 85 5.32 -0.54 7.48
N ALA A 86 5.28 -0.51 6.14
CA ALA A 86 4.37 0.36 5.39
C ALA A 86 2.91 0.00 5.65
N ILE A 87 2.60 -1.29 5.71
CA ILE A 87 1.28 -1.78 6.08
C ILE A 87 0.97 -1.37 7.53
N ALA A 88 1.90 -1.56 8.47
CA ALA A 88 1.68 -1.21 9.86
C ALA A 88 1.39 0.30 10.05
N ARG A 89 2.11 1.18 9.35
CA ARG A 89 1.87 2.64 9.40
C ARG A 89 0.56 3.02 8.75
N THR A 90 0.24 2.43 7.60
CA THR A 90 -1.06 2.61 6.95
C THR A 90 -2.19 2.23 7.91
N LEU A 91 -2.08 1.07 8.57
CA LEU A 91 -3.10 0.56 9.51
C LEU A 91 -3.15 1.34 10.83
N ALA A 92 -2.06 1.97 11.25
CA ALA A 92 -2.06 2.87 12.41
C ALA A 92 -2.87 4.13 12.13
N ARG A 93 -2.84 4.64 10.90
CA ARG A 93 -3.63 5.80 10.44
C ARG A 93 -5.06 5.40 10.03
N TRP A 94 -5.22 4.22 9.46
CA TRP A 94 -6.47 3.66 8.95
C TRP A 94 -6.67 2.23 9.46
N PRO A 95 -7.19 2.05 10.69
CA PRO A 95 -7.49 0.73 11.22
C PRO A 95 -8.53 -0.05 10.39
N PRO A 96 -8.59 -1.39 10.51
CA PRO A 96 -9.65 -2.19 9.89
C PRO A 96 -11.06 -1.67 10.22
N GLY A 97 -11.89 -1.48 9.20
CA GLY A 97 -13.26 -0.96 9.31
C GLY A 97 -13.38 0.56 9.13
N SER A 98 -12.28 1.28 8.92
CA SER A 98 -12.29 2.74 8.71
C SER A 98 -12.96 3.19 7.40
N LEU A 99 -13.15 2.31 6.43
CA LEU A 99 -13.91 2.54 5.19
C LEU A 99 -15.32 1.94 5.23
N ASN A 100 -15.86 1.67 6.44
CA ASN A 100 -17.12 0.96 6.63
C ASN A 100 -17.10 -0.46 6.00
N GLU A 101 -15.92 -1.04 5.79
CA GLU A 101 -15.74 -2.40 5.32
C GLU A 101 -15.92 -3.42 6.46
N THR A 102 -16.45 -4.59 6.13
CA THR A 102 -16.64 -5.68 7.10
C THR A 102 -15.39 -6.56 7.20
N ALA A 103 -15.04 -6.94 8.43
CA ALA A 103 -13.92 -7.82 8.74
C ALA A 103 -14.12 -9.26 8.24
#